data_AF-A0A7H4N3X7-F1
#
_entry.id   AF-A0A7H4N3X7-F1
#
_cell.length_a   1.000
_cell.length_b   1.000
_cell.length_c   1.000
_cell.angle_alpha   90.00
_cell.angle_beta   90.00
_cell.angle_gamma   90.00
#
_symmetry.space_group_name_H-M   'P 1'
#
loop_
_entity.id
_entity.type
_entity.pdbx_description
1 polymer ?
#
loop_
_entity_poly.entity_id
_entity_poly.type
_entity_poly.pdbx_seq_one_letter_code
_entity_poly.pdbx_strand_id
1 'polypeptide(L)'
;MPEINGVRLLARLDALAAIGRSRDGELTRLALTDEDARARDLLMQWLREAGAEVWIDRIGNIHGLYRGTGAGRRFAPARISTR
;
A
#
# COMPACT_ATOMS: atom_id res chain seq x y z
N MET A 1 21.56 -10.32 -1.25
CA MET A 1 20.08 -10.25 -1.18
C MET A 1 19.64 -8.96 -1.87
N PRO A 2 18.45 -8.88 -2.48
CA PRO A 2 17.95 -7.61 -2.99
C PRO A 2 17.80 -6.61 -1.83
N GLU A 3 18.26 -5.38 -2.04
CA GLU A 3 18.19 -4.29 -1.07
C GLU A 3 16.94 -3.43 -1.31
N ILE A 4 16.42 -2.82 -0.24
CA ILE A 4 15.30 -1.87 -0.34
C ILE A 4 15.82 -0.54 -0.88
N ASN A 5 15.16 -0.01 -1.91
CA ASN A 5 15.41 1.37 -2.34
C ASN A 5 14.79 2.36 -1.33
N GLY A 6 15.62 2.90 -0.43
CA GLY A 6 15.19 3.82 0.63
C GLY A 6 14.61 5.13 0.11
N VAL A 7 15.18 5.69 -0.97
CA VAL A 7 14.68 6.94 -1.58
C VAL A 7 13.25 6.74 -2.09
N ARG A 8 12.99 5.64 -2.80
CA ARG A 8 11.65 5.30 -3.30
C ARG A 8 10.67 5.05 -2.15
N LEU A 9 11.13 4.44 -1.06
CA LEU A 9 10.30 4.18 0.12
C LEU A 9 9.87 5.50 0.79
N LEU A 10 10.83 6.37 1.08
CA LEU A 10 10.56 7.67 1.71
C LEU A 10 9.64 8.53 0.84
N ALA A 11 9.89 8.59 -0.47
CA ALA A 11 9.01 9.33 -1.39
C ALA A 11 7.56 8.82 -1.39
N ARG A 12 7.34 7.51 -1.25
CA ARG A 12 5.98 6.93 -1.12
C ARG A 12 5.34 7.24 0.23
N LEU A 13 6.12 7.27 1.31
CA LEU A 13 5.63 7.69 2.62
C LEU A 13 5.22 9.17 2.59
N ASP A 14 6.02 10.03 1.97
CA ASP A 14 5.71 11.46 1.82
C ASP A 14 4.44 11.68 0.99
N ALA A 15 4.30 10.96 -0.14
CA ALA A 15 3.10 11.02 -0.97
C ALA A 15 1.82 10.59 -0.21
N LEU A 16 1.90 9.52 0.59
CA LEU A 16 0.77 9.12 1.45
C LEU A 16 0.52 10.12 2.58
N ALA A 17 1.57 10.69 3.17
CA ALA A 17 1.47 11.66 4.26
C ALA A 17 0.91 13.01 3.79
N ALA A 18 1.02 13.35 2.50
CA ALA A 18 0.41 14.55 1.93
C ALA A 18 -1.13 14.49 1.92
N ILE A 19 -1.72 13.29 1.92
CA ILE A 19 -3.17 13.11 1.89
C ILE A 19 -3.73 13.16 3.31
N GLY A 20 -4.47 14.23 3.63
CA GLY A 20 -5.01 14.49 4.96
C GLY A 20 -4.07 15.31 5.86
N ARG A 21 -3.05 15.95 5.27
CA ARG A 21 -2.19 16.88 6.00
C ARG A 21 -2.79 18.28 6.04
N SER A 22 -2.88 18.86 7.23
CA SER A 22 -3.31 20.25 7.42
C SER A 22 -2.20 21.23 7.01
N ARG A 23 -2.56 22.51 6.88
CA ARG A 23 -1.59 23.59 6.62
C ARG A 23 -0.55 23.72 7.73
N ASP A 24 -0.93 23.38 8.96
CA ASP A 24 -0.06 23.42 10.13
C ASP A 24 0.78 22.14 10.30
N GLY A 25 0.65 21.20 9.36
CA GLY A 25 1.50 20.01 9.25
C GLY A 25 1.01 18.79 10.01
N GLU A 26 -0.16 18.86 10.65
CA GLU A 26 -0.81 17.71 11.31
C GLU A 26 -1.39 16.75 10.27
N LEU A 27 -1.24 15.44 10.48
CA LEU A 27 -1.83 14.42 9.62
C LEU A 27 -3.06 13.83 10.31
N THR A 28 -4.24 14.20 9.82
CA THR A 28 -5.52 13.64 10.29
C THR A 28 -6.23 13.00 9.11
N ARG A 29 -6.31 11.67 9.14
CA ARG A 29 -7.01 10.88 8.13
C ARG A 29 -7.89 9.84 8.81
N LEU A 30 -9.13 10.23 9.08
CA LEU A 30 -10.12 9.35 9.70
C LEU A 30 -10.59 8.30 8.70
N ALA A 31 -10.87 7.09 9.19
CA ALA A 31 -11.35 6.00 8.35
C ALA A 31 -12.66 6.39 7.65
N LEU A 32 -12.82 5.97 6.39
CA LEU A 32 -14.01 6.19 5.56
C LEU A 32 -14.29 7.67 5.20
N THR A 33 -13.28 8.54 5.30
CA THR A 33 -13.33 9.91 4.75
C THR A 33 -12.84 9.94 3.30
N ASP A 34 -13.07 11.06 2.60
CA ASP A 34 -12.55 11.25 1.23
C ASP A 34 -11.01 11.22 1.20
N GLU A 35 -10.34 11.72 2.24
CA GLU A 35 -8.89 11.60 2.40
C GLU A 35 -8.46 10.13 2.49
N ASP A 36 -9.18 9.31 3.27
CA ASP A 36 -8.92 7.87 3.38
C ASP A 36 -9.14 7.17 2.04
N ALA A 37 -10.23 7.48 1.32
CA ALA A 37 -10.50 6.95 -0.01
C ALA A 37 -9.35 7.27 -0.99
N ARG A 38 -8.89 8.54 -1.04
CA ARG A 38 -7.76 8.94 -1.90
C ARG A 38 -6.46 8.23 -1.55
N ALA A 39 -6.15 8.07 -0.26
CA ALA A 39 -4.95 7.36 0.17
C ALA A 39 -5.00 5.86 -0.17
N ARG A 40 -6.18 5.25 -0.05
CA ARG A 40 -6.43 3.85 -0.44
C ARG A 40 -6.30 3.64 -1.94
N ASP A 41 -6.83 4.54 -2.75
CA ASP A 41 -6.70 4.50 -4.20
C ASP A 41 -5.23 4.56 -4.65
N LEU A 42 -4.45 5.46 -4.03
CA LEU A 42 -3.01 5.58 -4.30
C LEU A 42 -2.25 4.29 -3.94
N LEU A 43 -2.56 3.68 -2.79
CA LEU A 43 -1.97 2.39 -2.41
C LEU A 43 -2.32 1.30 -3.42
N MET A 44 -3.59 1.19 -3.81
CA MET A 44 -4.04 0.20 -4.79
C MET A 44 -3.38 0.40 -6.15
N GLN A 45 -3.18 1.66 -6.57
CA GLN A 45 -2.44 1.98 -7.79
C GLN A 45 -1.01 1.41 -7.73
N TRP A 46 -0.25 1.69 -6.67
CA TRP A 46 1.12 1.19 -6.54
C TRP A 46 1.21 -0.33 -6.48
N LEU A 47 0.23 -1.00 -5.87
CA LEU A 47 0.14 -2.46 -5.86
C LEU A 47 -0.06 -3.00 -7.28
N ARG A 48 -0.97 -2.40 -8.06
CA ARG A 48 -1.21 -2.78 -9.47
C ARG A 48 0.02 -2.52 -10.34
N GLU A 49 0.68 -1.38 -10.18
CA GLU A 49 1.93 -1.04 -10.89
C GLU A 49 3.06 -2.01 -10.56
N ALA A 50 3.10 -2.53 -9.34
CA ALA A 50 4.03 -3.58 -8.93
C ALA A 50 3.66 -4.97 -9.47
N GLY A 51 2.56 -5.11 -10.21
CA GLY A 51 2.07 -6.37 -10.77
C GLY A 51 1.31 -7.25 -9.77
N ALA A 52 0.81 -6.69 -8.67
CA ALA A 52 -0.02 -7.42 -7.73
C ALA A 52 -1.48 -7.47 -8.19
N GLU A 53 -2.14 -8.59 -7.91
CA GLU A 53 -3.60 -8.71 -7.94
C GLU A 53 -4.18 -7.99 -6.71
N VAL A 54 -5.13 -7.08 -6.91
CA VAL A 54 -5.67 -6.21 -5.84
C VAL A 54 -7.17 -6.40 -5.69
N TRP A 55 -7.62 -6.63 -4.45
CA TRP A 55 -9.05 -6.71 -4.12
C TRP A 55 -9.35 -6.14 -2.73
N ILE A 56 -10.63 -5.85 -2.48
CA ILE A 56 -11.14 -5.35 -1.20
C ILE A 56 -12.08 -6.41 -0.63
N ASP A 57 -11.97 -6.72 0.66
CA ASP A 57 -12.89 -7.63 1.34
C ASP A 57 -14.17 -6.95 1.83
N ARG A 58 -15.10 -7.73 2.40
CA ARG A 58 -16.41 -7.23 2.85
C ARG A 58 -16.35 -6.15 3.94
N ILE A 59 -15.25 -6.04 4.68
CA ILE A 59 -15.09 -5.04 5.75
C ILE A 59 -14.15 -3.91 5.34
N GLY A 60 -13.72 -3.87 4.07
CA GLY A 60 -12.95 -2.77 3.50
C GLY A 60 -11.44 -2.90 3.64
N ASN A 61 -10.88 -4.08 3.98
CA ASN A 61 -9.43 -4.26 3.93
C ASN A 61 -8.97 -4.42 2.48
N ILE A 62 -7.83 -3.80 2.15
CA ILE A 62 -7.19 -3.92 0.85
C ILE A 62 -6.16 -5.04 0.90
N HIS A 63 -6.22 -5.94 -0.09
CA HIS A 63 -5.28 -7.02 -0.27
C HIS A 63 -4.53 -6.84 -1.59
N GLY A 64 -3.21 -7.06 -1.56
CA GLY A 64 -2.36 -7.08 -2.74
C GLY A 64 -1.56 -8.38 -2.77
N LEU A 65 -1.82 -9.24 -3.77
CA LEU A 65 -1.11 -10.50 -3.97
C LEU A 65 -0.12 -10.37 -5.12
N TYR A 66 1.16 -10.31 -4.80
CA TYR A 66 2.22 -10.44 -5.78
C TYR A 66 2.57 -11.92 -5.97
N ARG A 67 2.29 -12.47 -7.16
CA ARG A 67 2.64 -13.84 -7.51
C ARG A 67 4.10 -13.85 -7.96
N GLY A 68 5.00 -14.26 -7.06
CA GLY A 68 6.42 -14.38 -7.39
C GLY A 68 6.64 -15.31 -8.60
N THR A 69 7.67 -15.03 -9.41
CA THR A 69 7.96 -15.72 -10.68
C THR A 69 8.79 -17.01 -10.52
N GLY A 70 8.88 -17.55 -9.29
CA GLY A 70 9.70 -18.73 -9.00
C GLY A 70 9.12 -20.01 -9.61
N ALA A 71 9.83 -20.60 -10.58
CA ALA A 71 9.48 -21.88 -11.17
C ALA A 71 9.30 -22.98 -10.10
N GLY A 72 8.08 -23.52 -9.99
CA GLY A 72 7.81 -24.82 -9.36
C GLY A 72 7.66 -24.88 -7.83
N ARG A 73 7.91 -23.81 -7.06
CA ARG A 73 7.65 -23.79 -5.61
C ARG A 73 6.42 -22.96 -5.29
N ARG A 74 5.32 -23.65 -4.93
CA ARG A 74 4.12 -23.03 -4.39
C ARG A 74 4.41 -22.58 -2.95
N PHE A 75 4.85 -21.34 -2.79
CA PHE A 75 4.96 -20.73 -1.47
C PHE A 75 3.56 -20.37 -0.98
N ALA A 76 3.26 -20.63 0.30
CA ALA A 76 2.09 -20.04 0.93
C ALA A 76 2.21 -18.50 0.88
N PRO A 77 1.10 -17.76 0.71
CA PRO A 77 1.15 -16.30 0.68
C PRO A 77 1.73 -15.78 2.00
N ALA A 78 2.84 -15.04 1.93
CA ALA A 78 3.38 -14.32 3.07
C ALA A 78 2.64 -12.99 3.22
N ARG A 79 2.02 -12.75 4.36
CA ARG A 79 1.37 -11.47 4.68
C ARG A 79 2.39 -10.53 5.30
N ILE A 80 2.54 -9.35 4.71
CA ILE A 80 3.34 -8.25 5.26
C ILE A 80 2.34 -7.20 5.74
N SER A 81 2.26 -7.02 7.06
CA SER A 81 1.41 -6.03 7.71
C SER A 81 2.09 -5.63 9.01
N THR A 82 1.88 -4.40 9.48
CA THR A 82 2.09 -4.09 10.90
C THR A 82 1.15 -5.00 11.69
N ARG A 83 1.66 -5.62 12.77
CA ARG A 83 0.89 -6.55 13.61
C ARG A 83 -0.42 -5.93 14.07
#